data_AF-A0A9X1K3M0-F1
#
_entry.id   AF-A0A9X1K3M0-F1
#
_cell.length_a   1.000
_cell.length_b   1.000
_cell.length_c   1.000
_cell.angle_alpha   90.00
_cell.angle_beta   90.00
_cell.angle_gamma   90.00
#
_symmetry.space_group_name_H-M   'P 1'
#
loop_
_entity.id
_entity.type
_entity.pdbx_description
1 polymer ?
#
loop_
_entity_poly.entity_id
_entity_poly.type
_entity_poly.pdbx_seq_one_letter_code
_entity_poly.pdbx_strand_id
1 'polypeptide(L)'
;METISGIVEATAELQNQYQGLGVIVNPPVSVQERDLYEENNAGHTYRRVETVHFDVAVSATSESGGGGKAGLKILSVEAGLDGKHARRSEEASRVKFSIPMTLPPSAAETKNKQILDQDTAASSGSYDFDARDDL
;
A
#
# COMPACT_ATOMS: atom_id res chain seq x y z
N MET A 1 -2.23 22.60 9.03
CA MET A 1 -0.97 22.06 8.49
C MET A 1 -1.32 21.41 7.15
N GLU A 2 -1.23 22.18 6.08
CA GLU A 2 -1.81 21.84 4.76
C GLU A 2 -1.17 20.59 4.12
N THR A 3 0.13 20.39 4.37
CA THR A 3 0.89 19.25 3.84
C THR A 3 0.41 17.90 4.39
N ILE A 4 0.10 17.82 5.70
CA ILE A 4 -0.38 16.55 6.30
C ILE A 4 -1.78 16.23 5.78
N SER A 5 -2.66 17.23 5.71
CA SER A 5 -4.00 17.06 5.13
C SER A 5 -3.93 16.56 3.68
N GLY A 6 -3.05 17.14 2.85
CA GLY A 6 -2.85 16.67 1.48
C GLY A 6 -2.37 15.22 1.38
N ILE A 7 -1.48 14.76 2.28
CA ILE A 7 -1.05 13.35 2.33
C ILE A 7 -2.22 12.43 2.72
N VAL A 8 -3.02 12.83 3.71
CA VAL A 8 -4.20 12.05 4.15
C VAL A 8 -5.24 11.96 3.03
N GLU A 9 -5.53 13.06 2.35
CA GLU A 9 -6.48 13.10 1.23
C GLU A 9 -5.99 12.24 0.06
N ALA A 10 -4.71 12.41 -0.33
CA ALA A 10 -4.12 11.62 -1.41
C ALA A 10 -4.10 10.12 -1.11
N THR A 11 -3.80 9.71 0.14
CA THR A 11 -3.83 8.28 0.52
C THR A 11 -5.24 7.70 0.50
N ALA A 12 -6.25 8.48 0.91
CA ALA A 12 -7.65 8.07 0.81
C ALA A 12 -8.12 7.94 -0.65
N GLU A 13 -7.73 8.88 -1.51
CA GLU A 13 -8.01 8.83 -2.96
C GLU A 13 -7.34 7.62 -3.62
N LEU A 14 -6.08 7.36 -3.32
CA LEU A 14 -5.34 6.18 -3.80
C LEU A 14 -6.04 4.88 -3.37
N GLN A 15 -6.47 4.79 -2.10
CA GLN A 15 -7.20 3.62 -1.62
C GLN A 15 -8.50 3.41 -2.40
N ASN A 16 -9.25 4.47 -2.66
CA ASN A 16 -10.50 4.38 -3.43
C ASN A 16 -10.25 3.97 -4.89
N GLN A 17 -9.22 4.54 -5.53
CA GLN A 17 -8.88 4.26 -6.93
C GLN A 17 -8.51 2.79 -7.16
N TYR A 18 -7.77 2.19 -6.22
CA TYR A 18 -7.22 0.84 -6.39
C TYR A 18 -7.92 -0.24 -5.55
N GLN A 19 -9.02 0.09 -4.87
CA GLN A 19 -9.79 -0.85 -4.06
C GLN A 19 -10.18 -2.12 -4.84
N GLY A 20 -10.56 -1.97 -6.11
CA GLY A 20 -10.95 -3.10 -6.98
C GLY A 20 -9.82 -4.04 -7.38
N LEU A 21 -8.56 -3.63 -7.20
CA LEU A 21 -7.37 -4.45 -7.48
C LEU A 21 -6.83 -5.16 -6.24
N GLY A 22 -7.51 -5.03 -5.10
CA GLY A 22 -7.08 -5.61 -3.82
C GLY A 22 -5.88 -4.91 -3.20
N VAL A 23 -5.49 -3.73 -3.69
CA VAL A 23 -4.47 -2.86 -3.07
C VAL A 23 -5.02 -2.29 -1.77
N ILE A 24 -4.20 -2.33 -0.73
CA ILE A 24 -4.53 -1.79 0.59
C ILE A 24 -3.44 -0.80 0.98
N VAL A 25 -3.82 0.47 1.08
CA VAL A 25 -2.98 1.56 1.61
C VAL A 25 -3.05 1.51 3.14
N ASN A 26 -1.91 1.57 3.80
CA ASN A 26 -1.77 1.42 5.25
C ASN A 26 -2.46 0.15 5.80
N PRO A 27 -2.04 -1.04 5.33
CA PRO A 27 -2.68 -2.31 5.69
C PRO A 27 -2.48 -2.67 7.17
N PRO A 28 -3.40 -3.42 7.77
CA PRO A 28 -3.15 -4.04 9.07
C PRO A 28 -2.03 -5.08 8.95
N VAL A 29 -1.14 -5.11 9.94
CA VAL A 29 -0.01 -6.06 10.00
C VAL A 29 -0.27 -7.13 11.07
N SER A 30 0.19 -8.36 10.80
CA SER A 30 0.21 -9.42 11.81
C SER A 30 1.46 -9.29 12.68
N VAL A 31 1.35 -9.66 13.95
CA VAL A 31 2.46 -9.65 14.92
C VAL A 31 3.56 -10.67 14.59
N GLN A 32 3.27 -11.65 13.74
CA GLN A 32 4.18 -12.76 13.39
C GLN A 32 4.84 -12.59 12.02
N GLU A 33 5.10 -11.36 11.58
CA GLU A 33 5.76 -10.99 10.31
C GLU A 33 6.56 -12.13 9.64
N ARG A 34 6.00 -12.71 8.57
CA ARG A 34 6.69 -13.73 7.78
C ARG A 34 7.16 -13.09 6.47
N ASP A 35 8.42 -12.67 6.44
CA ASP A 35 9.07 -12.11 5.24
C ASP A 35 9.35 -13.16 4.14
N LEU A 36 8.94 -14.40 4.37
CA LEU A 36 9.22 -15.52 3.48
C LEU A 36 8.05 -15.75 2.51
N TYR A 37 8.36 -15.82 1.22
CA TYR A 37 7.45 -16.25 0.17
C TYR A 37 7.79 -17.67 -0.26
N GLU A 38 6.78 -18.53 -0.36
CA GLU A 38 6.89 -19.87 -0.91
C GLU A 38 5.60 -20.22 -1.65
N GLU A 39 5.71 -20.76 -2.86
CA GLU A 39 4.55 -21.20 -3.64
C GLU A 39 4.10 -22.59 -3.19
N ASN A 40 2.79 -22.83 -3.18
CA ASN A 40 2.15 -24.09 -2.76
C ASN A 40 2.29 -24.41 -1.26
N ASN A 41 2.45 -23.39 -0.41
CA ASN A 41 2.59 -23.56 1.04
C ASN A 41 1.47 -22.83 1.79
N ALA A 42 0.65 -23.58 2.54
CA ALA A 42 -0.46 -23.07 3.35
C ALA A 42 -0.02 -22.08 4.45
N GLY A 43 1.25 -22.12 4.86
CA GLY A 43 1.84 -21.17 5.81
C GLY A 43 2.21 -19.81 5.21
N HIS A 44 2.11 -19.65 3.89
CA HIS A 44 2.58 -18.48 3.12
C HIS A 44 1.43 -17.85 2.33
N THR A 45 0.31 -17.59 3.01
CA THR A 45 -0.94 -17.11 2.41
C THR A 45 -1.15 -15.60 2.52
N TYR A 46 -0.38 -14.91 3.36
CA TYR A 46 -0.51 -13.48 3.57
C TYR A 46 0.36 -12.68 2.60
N ARG A 47 -0.16 -11.52 2.18
CA ARG A 47 0.59 -10.57 1.36
C ARG A 47 1.66 -9.88 2.17
N ARG A 48 2.80 -9.64 1.51
CA ARG A 48 3.83 -8.73 2.02
C ARG A 48 3.33 -7.30 1.96
N VAL A 49 3.67 -6.55 3.00
CA VAL A 49 3.53 -5.09 3.05
C VAL A 49 4.81 -4.49 2.51
N GLU A 50 4.69 -3.66 1.47
CA GLU A 50 5.79 -2.92 0.90
C GLU A 50 5.75 -1.48 1.42
N THR A 51 6.92 -0.93 1.77
CA THR A 51 7.03 0.47 2.22
C THR A 51 7.55 1.33 1.07
N VAL A 52 6.72 2.24 0.58
CA VAL A 52 7.13 3.20 -0.46
C VAL A 52 7.70 4.45 0.21
N HIS A 53 8.94 4.80 -0.13
CA HIS A 53 9.64 5.96 0.41
C HIS A 53 9.54 7.16 -0.54
N PHE A 54 9.09 8.30 -0.01
CA PHE A 54 8.97 9.55 -0.74
C PHE A 54 9.97 10.58 -0.21
N ASP A 55 10.67 11.25 -1.12
CA ASP A 55 11.55 12.39 -0.86
C ASP A 55 11.16 13.52 -1.81
N VAL A 56 10.33 14.45 -1.32
CA VAL A 56 9.65 15.46 -2.14
C VAL A 56 10.15 16.86 -1.80
N ALA A 57 10.53 17.62 -2.82
CA ALA A 57 10.77 19.05 -2.70
C ALA A 57 9.43 19.81 -2.85
N VAL A 58 9.12 20.67 -1.90
CA VAL A 58 7.92 21.50 -1.84
C VAL A 58 8.34 22.95 -2.05
N SER A 59 7.98 23.51 -3.20
CA SER A 59 8.16 24.93 -3.52
C SER A 59 6.85 25.68 -3.29
N ALA A 60 6.88 26.77 -2.52
CA ALA A 60 5.76 27.70 -2.47
C ALA A 60 5.79 28.60 -3.71
N THR A 61 5.01 28.27 -4.74
CA THR A 61 4.82 29.19 -5.87
C THR A 61 3.66 30.13 -5.54
N SER A 62 3.96 31.41 -5.32
CA SER A 62 2.96 32.46 -5.18
C SER A 62 2.41 32.84 -6.57
N GLU A 63 1.43 32.10 -7.08
CA GLU A 63 0.62 32.59 -8.20
C GLU A 63 -0.37 33.64 -7.68
N SER A 64 0.08 34.90 -7.67
CA SER A 64 -0.83 36.04 -7.67
C SER A 64 -1.50 36.12 -9.04
N GLY A 65 -2.63 35.43 -9.20
CA GLY A 65 -3.43 35.55 -10.41
C GLY A 65 -4.44 34.42 -10.63
N GLY A 66 -5.66 34.62 -10.14
CA GLY A 66 -6.84 33.96 -10.71
C GLY A 66 -7.40 32.77 -9.93
N GLY A 67 -8.23 33.05 -8.91
CA GLY A 67 -9.52 32.41 -8.61
C GLY A 67 -9.65 30.88 -8.44
N GLY A 68 -8.62 30.08 -8.66
CA GLY A 68 -8.60 28.65 -8.44
C GLY A 68 -8.02 28.33 -7.06
N LYS A 69 -8.63 27.37 -6.37
CA LYS A 69 -8.15 26.84 -5.09
C LYS A 69 -6.63 26.62 -5.18
N ALA A 70 -5.88 27.26 -4.29
CA ALA A 70 -4.43 27.14 -4.23
C ALA A 70 -4.07 25.70 -3.85
N GLY A 71 -4.03 24.82 -4.85
CA GLY A 71 -3.69 23.42 -4.70
C GLY A 71 -2.18 23.27 -4.71
N LEU A 72 -1.65 22.56 -3.71
CA LEU A 72 -0.26 22.18 -3.60
C LEU A 72 0.18 21.48 -4.91
N LYS A 73 1.01 22.13 -5.74
CA LYS A 73 1.51 21.57 -7.00
C LYS A 73 2.82 20.81 -6.72
N ILE A 74 2.73 19.51 -6.52
CA ILE A 74 3.90 18.65 -6.35
C ILE A 74 4.54 18.44 -7.73
N LEU A 75 5.71 19.05 -7.97
CA LEU A 75 6.53 18.73 -9.14
C LEU A 75 7.21 17.37 -8.91
N SER A 76 6.67 16.31 -9.48
CA SER A 76 7.37 15.03 -9.59
C SER A 76 8.52 15.19 -10.59
N VAL A 77 9.75 15.32 -10.07
CA VAL A 77 10.96 15.29 -10.91
C VAL A 77 11.21 13.83 -11.26
N GLU A 78 10.75 13.41 -12.43
CA GLU A 78 11.24 12.19 -13.07
C GLU A 78 12.73 12.39 -13.37
N ALA A 79 13.56 11.57 -12.74
CA ALA A 79 15.00 11.60 -12.93
C ALA A 79 15.34 11.20 -14.36
N GLY A 80 15.55 12.20 -15.22
CA GLY A 80 16.04 11.95 -16.58
C GLY A 80 15.76 13.05 -17.59
N LEU A 81 16.08 14.32 -17.30
CA LEU A 81 16.29 15.29 -18.38
C LEU A 81 17.14 16.48 -17.91
N ASP A 82 18.06 16.84 -18.78
CA ASP A 82 19.15 17.80 -18.69
C ASP A 82 19.00 18.98 -17.72
N GLY A 83 20.04 19.15 -16.89
CA GLY A 83 20.33 20.39 -16.20
C GLY A 83 20.47 21.56 -17.18
N LYS A 84 19.98 22.74 -16.79
CA LYS A 84 19.31 23.67 -17.70
C LYS A 84 18.66 24.91 -17.06
N HIS A 85 19.28 25.51 -16.05
CA HIS A 85 18.96 26.85 -15.51
C HIS A 85 17.52 27.17 -15.06
N ALA A 86 17.30 27.19 -13.74
CA ALA A 86 16.70 28.35 -13.07
C ALA A 86 17.08 28.32 -11.59
N ARG A 87 18.17 29.03 -11.23
CA ARG A 87 18.43 29.46 -9.85
C ARG A 87 17.40 30.54 -9.52
N ARG A 88 16.16 30.14 -9.25
CA ARG A 88 15.23 30.96 -8.45
C ARG A 88 15.38 30.44 -7.03
N SER A 89 15.82 31.32 -6.14
CA SER A 89 15.89 31.05 -4.70
C SER A 89 14.46 30.91 -4.17
N GLU A 90 13.84 29.79 -4.47
CA GLU A 90 12.63 29.34 -3.80
C GLU A 90 13.08 28.68 -2.50
N GLU A 91 12.53 29.12 -1.37
CA GLU A 91 12.58 28.40 -0.10
C GLU A 91 11.89 27.04 -0.31
N ALA A 92 12.61 26.09 -0.90
CA ALA A 92 12.13 24.75 -1.14
C ALA A 92 12.23 23.97 0.18
N SER A 93 11.09 23.80 0.84
CA SER A 93 10.99 22.90 1.98
C SER A 93 10.98 21.46 1.47
N ARG A 94 11.65 20.52 2.15
CA ARG A 94 11.72 19.12 1.73
C ARG A 94 10.98 18.24 2.73
N VAL A 95 10.12 17.36 2.22
CA VAL A 95 9.33 16.44 3.04
C VAL A 95 9.72 15.01 2.70
N LYS A 96 10.10 14.24 3.72
CA LYS A 96 10.36 12.81 3.63
C LYS A 96 9.31 12.06 4.42
N PHE A 97 8.67 11.09 3.78
CA PHE A 97 7.66 10.25 4.41
C PHE A 97 7.59 8.89 3.72
N SER A 98 6.89 7.96 4.34
CA SER A 98 6.71 6.62 3.82
C SER A 98 5.26 6.18 3.95
N ILE A 99 4.79 5.42 2.97
CA ILE A 99 3.44 4.84 2.98
C ILE A 99 3.58 3.31 2.86
N PRO A 100 3.19 2.54 3.89
CA PRO A 100 3.07 1.11 3.78
C PRO A 100 1.85 0.75 2.93
N MET A 101 1.98 -0.22 2.02
CA MET A 101 0.87 -0.69 1.20
C MET A 101 1.05 -2.15 0.76
N THR A 102 -0.06 -2.81 0.44
CA THR A 102 -0.02 -4.10 -0.27
C THR A 102 -0.25 -3.88 -1.76
N LEU A 103 0.52 -4.60 -2.58
CA LEU A 103 0.28 -4.69 -4.02
C LEU A 103 -0.86 -5.67 -4.32
N PRO A 104 -1.39 -5.70 -5.57
CA PRO A 104 -2.41 -6.66 -5.95
C PRO A 104 -1.99 -8.10 -5.63
N PRO A 105 -2.94 -8.96 -5.24
CA PRO A 105 -2.65 -10.34 -4.91
C PRO A 105 -2.04 -11.06 -6.12
N SER A 106 -1.02 -11.88 -5.87
CA SER A 106 -0.44 -12.72 -6.92
C SER A 106 -1.28 -13.98 -7.14
N ALA A 107 -1.08 -14.63 -8.29
CA ALA A 107 -1.69 -15.93 -8.55
C ALA A 107 -1.25 -16.98 -7.50
N ALA A 108 0.01 -16.88 -7.02
CA ALA A 108 0.55 -17.77 -6.00
C ALA A 108 -0.11 -17.57 -4.63
N GLU A 109 -0.36 -16.34 -4.20
CA GLU A 109 -1.11 -16.07 -2.96
C GLU A 109 -2.50 -16.71 -3.02
N THR A 110 -3.19 -16.54 -4.15
CA THR A 110 -4.52 -17.10 -4.37
C THR A 110 -4.49 -18.62 -4.24
N LYS A 111 -3.49 -19.27 -4.84
CA LYS A 111 -3.29 -20.73 -4.76
C LYS A 111 -2.99 -21.20 -3.34
N ASN A 112 -2.10 -20.51 -2.62
CA ASN A 112 -1.77 -20.86 -1.24
C ASN A 112 -2.99 -20.77 -0.32
N LYS A 113 -3.85 -19.74 -0.52
CA LYS A 113 -5.09 -19.59 0.25
C LYS A 113 -6.06 -20.75 0.00
N GLN A 114 -6.21 -21.16 -1.25
CA GLN A 114 -7.04 -22.32 -1.59
C GLN A 114 -6.55 -23.61 -0.93
N ILE A 115 -5.23 -23.83 -0.86
CA ILE A 115 -4.65 -24.99 -0.16
C ILE A 115 -4.99 -24.92 1.34
N LEU A 116 -4.80 -23.76 1.98
CA LEU A 116 -5.12 -23.57 3.39
C LEU A 116 -6.61 -23.83 3.70
N ASP A 117 -7.51 -23.34 2.84
CA ASP A 117 -8.95 -23.54 2.99
C ASP A 117 -9.32 -25.04 2.85
N GLN A 118 -8.69 -25.76 1.92
CA GLN A 118 -8.87 -27.20 1.73
C GLN A 118 -8.39 -28.01 2.95
N ASP A 119 -7.21 -27.70 3.47
CA ASP A 119 -6.64 -28.36 4.65
C ASP A 119 -7.51 -28.14 5.91
N THR A 120 -8.06 -26.93 6.05
CA THR A 120 -8.97 -26.58 7.16
C THR A 120 -10.33 -27.30 7.05
N ALA A 121 -10.87 -27.42 5.83
CA ALA A 121 -12.10 -28.16 5.59
C ALA A 121 -11.93 -29.68 5.83
N ALA A 122 -10.82 -30.27 5.39
CA ALA A 122 -10.53 -31.68 5.58
C ALA A 122 -10.36 -32.05 7.07
N SER A 123 -9.70 -31.19 7.85
CA SER A 123 -9.52 -31.39 9.28
C SER A 123 -10.84 -31.27 10.06
N SER A 124 -11.67 -30.26 9.78
CA SER A 124 -12.97 -30.08 10.45
C SER A 124 -13.98 -31.21 10.18
N GLY A 125 -14.01 -31.78 8.98
CA GLY A 125 -14.88 -32.91 8.64
C GLY A 125 -14.52 -34.24 9.34
N SER A 126 -13.28 -34.38 9.84
CA SER A 126 -12.83 -35.57 10.55
C SER A 126 -13.27 -35.63 12.02
N TYR A 127 -13.67 -34.49 12.61
CA TYR A 127 -14.09 -34.43 14.02
C TYR A 127 -15.58 -34.76 14.24
N ASP A 128 -16.41 -34.79 13.19
CA ASP A 128 -17.87 -34.87 13.31
C ASP A 128 -18.44 -36.31 13.17
N PHE A 129 -17.57 -37.32 13.00
CA PHE A 129 -18.00 -38.72 12.80
C PHE A 129 -17.89 -39.61 14.06
N ASP A 130 -17.03 -39.29 15.02
CA ASP A 130 -16.74 -40.16 16.18
C ASP A 130 -17.66 -39.95 17.41
N ALA A 131 -18.69 -39.09 17.32
CA ALA A 131 -19.52 -38.73 18.47
C ALA A 131 -20.89 -39.45 18.55
N ARG A 132 -21.12 -40.55 17.81
CA ARG A 132 -22.47 -41.17 17.72
C ARG A 132 -22.60 -42.67 17.98
N ASP A 133 -21.55 -43.39 18.38
CA ASP A 133 -21.64 -44.85 18.59
C ASP A 133 -21.60 -45.31 20.07
N ASP A 134 -21.76 -44.40 21.03
CA ASP A 134 -21.67 -44.70 22.47
C ASP A 134 -22.98 -44.42 23.24
N LEU A 135 -24.13 -44.90 22.76
CA LEU A 135 -25.39 -44.94 23.55
C LEU A 135 -26.11 -46.29 23.46
#